data_AF-A0A0F9VUG8-F1
#
_entry.id   AF-A0A0F9VUG8-F1
#
_cell.length_a   1.000
_cell.length_b   1.000
_cell.length_c   1.000
_cell.angle_alpha   90.00
_cell.angle_beta   90.00
_cell.angle_gamma   90.00
#
_symmetry.space_group_name_H-M   'P 1'
#
loop_
_entity.id
_entity.type
_entity.pdbx_description
1 polymer ?
#
loop_
_entity_poly.entity_id
_entity_poly.type
_entity_poly.pdbx_seq_one_letter_code
_entity_poly.pdbx_strand_id
1 'polypeptide(L)'
;MQKIIKIALIAIGVLSAILWYLLPSSDMPAAEAASSGALNTMFIITYLLLGIAVVVSLVFTLKNLFANPQGLKKTLFVVGGFLLVVGVSYVLASGTDVDPEFAAMTDESTVKNIGMGLNVFFILTIIAVLSLVIPSVKNMFSK
;
A
#
# COMPACT_ATOMS: atom_id res chain seq x y z
N MET A 1 23.50 1.87 -20.29
CA MET A 1 22.18 1.38 -19.84
C MET A 1 21.04 2.35 -20.13
N GLN A 2 21.17 3.67 -19.89
CA GLN A 2 20.07 4.62 -20.11
C GLN A 2 19.56 4.74 -21.56
N LYS A 3 20.43 4.63 -22.57
CA LYS A 3 20.02 4.76 -23.98
C LYS A 3 19.03 3.67 -24.41
N ILE A 4 19.28 2.42 -24.01
CA ILE A 4 18.43 1.27 -24.37
C ILE A 4 17.06 1.37 -23.67
N ILE A 5 17.04 1.74 -22.38
CA ILE A 5 15.79 1.92 -21.63
C ILE A 5 14.96 3.07 -22.22
N LYS A 6 15.60 4.19 -22.57
CA LYS A 6 14.90 5.32 -23.24
C LYS A 6 14.29 4.90 -24.57
N ILE A 7 15.02 4.15 -25.38
CA ILE A 7 14.51 3.66 -26.67
C ILE A 7 13.33 2.69 -26.46
N ALA A 8 13.44 1.77 -25.50
CA ALA A 8 12.35 0.86 -25.16
C ALA A 8 11.09 1.61 -24.67
N LEU A 9 11.24 2.62 -23.82
CA LEU A 9 10.12 3.44 -23.34
C LEU A 9 9.47 4.26 -24.46
N ILE A 10 10.28 4.81 -25.38
CA ILE A 10 9.75 5.51 -26.56
C ILE A 10 8.96 4.53 -27.43
N ALA A 11 9.49 3.33 -27.68
CA ALA A 11 8.80 2.32 -28.47
C ALA A 11 7.46 1.88 -27.84
N ILE A 12 7.44 1.64 -26.53
CA ILE A 12 6.21 1.31 -25.78
C ILE A 12 5.22 2.48 -25.80
N GLY A 13 5.71 3.71 -25.68
CA GLY A 13 4.87 4.92 -25.75
C GLY A 13 4.21 5.10 -27.11
N VAL A 14 4.98 4.95 -28.19
CA VAL A 14 4.47 5.02 -29.57
C VAL A 14 3.48 3.88 -29.84
N LEU A 15 3.81 2.65 -29.43
CA LEU A 15 2.91 1.51 -29.55
C LEU A 15 1.59 1.75 -28.81
N SER A 16 1.65 2.24 -27.57
CA SER A 16 0.46 2.57 -26.77
C SER A 16 -0.38 3.66 -27.42
N ALA A 17 0.24 4.70 -27.99
CA ALA A 17 -0.46 5.77 -28.68
C ALA A 17 -1.19 5.28 -29.94
N ILE A 18 -0.56 4.37 -30.70
CA ILE A 18 -1.20 3.71 -31.85
C ILE A 18 -2.39 2.89 -31.38
N LEU A 19 -2.19 2.01 -30.38
CA LEU A 19 -3.26 1.17 -29.83
C LEU A 19 -4.42 1.99 -29.27
N TRP A 20 -4.15 3.16 -28.69
CA TRP A 20 -5.17 4.09 -28.19
C TRP A 20 -6.08 4.60 -29.31
N TYR A 21 -5.53 4.90 -30.49
CA TYR A 21 -6.33 5.30 -31.65
C TYR A 21 -7.15 4.14 -32.24
N LEU A 22 -6.70 2.90 -32.04
CA LEU A 22 -7.39 1.68 -32.48
C LEU A 22 -8.42 1.17 -31.46
N LEU A 23 -8.68 1.90 -30.37
CA LEU A 23 -9.64 1.50 -29.36
C LEU A 23 -11.07 1.47 -29.93
N PRO A 24 -11.92 0.51 -29.50
CA PRO A 24 -13.33 0.52 -29.83
C PRO A 24 -14.02 1.80 -29.33
N SER A 25 -15.06 2.21 -30.06
CA SER A 25 -15.88 3.35 -29.70
C SER A 25 -16.64 3.10 -28.39
N SER A 26 -16.88 4.17 -27.64
CA SER A 26 -17.48 4.10 -26.29
C SER A 26 -18.95 3.65 -26.26
N ASP A 27 -19.60 3.62 -27.42
CA ASP A 27 -20.97 3.16 -27.64
C ASP A 27 -21.07 1.64 -27.91
N MET A 28 -19.93 0.94 -28.08
CA MET A 28 -19.89 -0.50 -28.29
C MET A 28 -20.18 -1.27 -26.99
N PRO A 29 -20.94 -2.39 -27.04
CA PRO A 29 -21.17 -3.23 -25.87
C PRO A 29 -19.85 -3.69 -25.22
N ALA A 30 -19.77 -3.62 -23.88
CA ALA A 30 -18.54 -3.91 -23.14
C ALA A 30 -17.97 -5.31 -23.42
N ALA A 31 -18.82 -6.30 -23.67
CA ALA A 31 -18.41 -7.67 -24.00
C ALA A 31 -17.68 -7.76 -25.34
N GLU A 32 -18.10 -6.97 -26.33
CA GLU A 32 -17.47 -6.92 -27.66
C GLU A 32 -16.21 -6.05 -27.62
N ALA A 33 -16.26 -4.91 -26.92
CA ALA A 33 -15.10 -4.06 -26.71
C ALA A 33 -13.97 -4.82 -25.98
N ALA A 34 -14.29 -5.61 -24.95
CA ALA A 34 -13.30 -6.42 -24.22
C ALA A 34 -12.61 -7.48 -25.11
N SER A 35 -13.24 -7.92 -26.19
CA SER A 35 -12.65 -8.83 -27.17
C SER A 35 -11.73 -8.13 -28.18
N SER A 36 -11.71 -6.80 -28.20
CA SER A 36 -10.85 -6.03 -29.10
C SER A 36 -9.37 -6.28 -28.81
N GLY A 37 -8.63 -6.65 -29.86
CA GLY A 37 -7.19 -6.86 -29.79
C GLY A 37 -6.44 -5.62 -29.29
N ALA A 38 -6.92 -4.41 -29.61
CA ALA A 38 -6.31 -3.16 -29.14
C ALA A 38 -6.45 -3.00 -27.62
N LEU A 39 -7.66 -3.20 -27.08
CA LEU A 39 -7.93 -3.13 -25.64
C LEU A 39 -7.15 -4.19 -24.86
N ASN A 40 -7.19 -5.44 -25.32
CA ASN A 40 -6.47 -6.54 -24.67
C ASN A 40 -4.95 -6.28 -24.64
N THR A 41 -4.39 -5.82 -25.77
CA THR A 41 -2.95 -5.48 -25.84
C THR A 41 -2.58 -4.33 -24.89
N MET A 42 -3.44 -3.31 -24.73
CA MET A 42 -3.20 -2.23 -23.76
C MET A 42 -3.23 -2.73 -22.30
N PHE A 43 -4.13 -3.66 -21.96
CA PHE A 43 -4.13 -4.28 -20.64
C PHE A 43 -2.87 -5.11 -20.41
N ILE A 44 -2.42 -5.89 -21.40
CA ILE A 44 -1.17 -6.65 -21.33
C ILE A 44 0.02 -5.71 -21.07
N ILE A 45 0.14 -4.60 -21.80
CA ILE A 45 1.20 -3.60 -21.58
C ILE A 45 1.13 -3.03 -20.16
N THR A 46 -0.06 -2.71 -19.68
CA THR A 46 -0.29 -2.19 -18.33
C THR A 46 0.18 -3.19 -17.27
N TYR A 47 -0.25 -4.44 -17.36
CA TYR A 47 0.14 -5.48 -16.41
C TYR A 47 1.63 -5.78 -16.47
N LEU A 48 2.23 -5.76 -17.65
CA LEU A 48 3.67 -5.93 -17.82
C LEU A 48 4.44 -4.80 -17.13
N LEU A 49 4.06 -3.54 -17.38
CA LEU A 49 4.71 -2.38 -16.77
C LEU A 49 4.51 -2.35 -15.25
N LEU A 50 3.32 -2.70 -14.78
CA LEU A 50 3.03 -2.83 -13.35
C LEU A 50 3.90 -3.91 -12.71
N GLY A 51 4.00 -5.09 -13.35
CA GLY A 51 4.86 -6.18 -12.89
C GLY A 51 6.32 -5.76 -12.80
N ILE A 52 6.85 -5.09 -13.84
CA ILE A 52 8.22 -4.55 -13.84
C ILE A 52 8.38 -3.52 -12.71
N ALA A 53 7.44 -2.59 -12.56
CA ALA A 53 7.51 -1.56 -11.53
C ALA A 53 7.53 -2.15 -10.12
N VAL A 54 6.68 -3.15 -9.85
CA VAL A 54 6.65 -3.87 -8.56
C VAL A 54 7.98 -4.57 -8.31
N VAL A 55 8.49 -5.35 -9.28
CA VAL A 55 9.75 -6.08 -9.13
C VAL A 55 10.92 -5.13 -8.91
N VAL A 56 11.06 -4.11 -9.75
CA VAL A 56 12.15 -3.12 -9.65
C VAL A 56 12.04 -2.37 -8.32
N SER A 57 10.85 -1.89 -7.94
CA SER A 57 10.63 -1.19 -6.68
C SER A 57 11.03 -2.07 -5.49
N LEU A 58 10.58 -3.33 -5.45
CA LEU A 58 10.92 -4.26 -4.37
C LEU A 58 12.43 -4.54 -4.33
N VAL A 59 13.03 -4.90 -5.46
CA VAL A 59 14.46 -5.23 -5.52
C VAL A 59 15.32 -4.04 -5.12
N PHE A 60 15.04 -2.84 -5.64
CA PHE A 60 15.79 -1.64 -5.26
C PHE A 60 15.56 -1.25 -3.80
N THR A 61 14.33 -1.34 -3.31
CA THR A 61 14.01 -1.02 -1.91
C THR A 61 14.74 -1.96 -0.97
N LEU A 62 14.66 -3.28 -1.19
CA LEU A 62 15.33 -4.28 -0.38
C LEU A 62 16.86 -4.13 -0.48
N LYS A 63 17.41 -4.00 -1.69
CA LYS A 63 18.85 -3.80 -1.89
C LYS A 63 19.35 -2.55 -1.15
N ASN A 64 18.67 -1.42 -1.28
CA ASN A 64 19.06 -0.17 -0.61
C ASN A 64 18.87 -0.26 0.91
N LEU A 65 17.83 -0.96 1.37
CA LEU A 65 17.58 -1.18 2.78
C LEU A 65 18.72 -2.01 3.41
N PHE A 66 19.10 -3.13 2.81
CA PHE A 66 20.18 -3.99 3.32
C PHE A 66 21.58 -3.39 3.12
N ALA A 67 21.79 -2.60 2.07
CA ALA A 67 23.07 -1.91 1.84
C ALA A 67 23.30 -0.74 2.81
N ASN A 68 22.24 -0.22 3.44
CA ASN A 68 22.34 0.88 4.40
C ASN A 68 22.06 0.39 5.84
N PRO A 69 23.10 0.04 6.62
CA PRO A 69 22.91 -0.49 7.97
C PRO A 69 22.24 0.52 8.93
N GLN A 70 22.39 1.84 8.72
CA GLN A 70 21.70 2.84 9.52
C GLN A 70 20.21 2.93 9.16
N GLY A 71 19.89 2.92 7.87
CA GLY A 71 18.53 2.87 7.35
C GLY A 71 17.80 1.61 7.83
N LEU A 72 18.45 0.45 7.72
CA LEU A 72 17.92 -0.82 8.19
C LEU A 72 17.58 -0.78 9.68
N LYS A 73 18.48 -0.29 10.54
CA LYS A 73 18.20 -0.15 11.99
C LYS A 73 16.98 0.72 12.26
N LYS A 74 16.85 1.86 11.57
CA LYS A 74 15.68 2.75 11.73
C LYS A 74 14.40 2.05 11.29
N THR A 75 14.40 1.40 10.13
CA THR A 75 13.24 0.63 9.66
C THR A 75 12.88 -0.49 10.62
N LEU A 76 13.87 -1.21 11.15
CA LEU A 76 13.65 -2.27 12.14
C LEU A 76 13.05 -1.74 13.43
N PHE A 77 13.47 -0.56 13.89
CA PHE A 77 12.90 0.09 15.07
C PHE A 77 11.45 0.51 14.85
N VAL A 78 11.13 1.06 13.67
CA VAL A 78 9.76 1.43 13.31
C VAL A 78 8.86 0.20 13.21
N VAL A 79 9.31 -0.84 12.49
CA VAL A 79 8.55 -2.10 12.35
C VAL A 79 8.40 -2.79 13.70
N GLY A 80 9.46 -2.86 14.50
CA GLY A 80 9.42 -3.45 15.84
C GLY A 80 8.49 -2.69 16.77
N GLY A 81 8.53 -1.35 16.74
CA GLY A 81 7.60 -0.51 17.51
C GLY A 81 6.15 -0.70 17.08
N PHE A 82 5.89 -0.77 15.77
CA PHE A 82 4.55 -1.06 15.25
C PHE A 82 4.06 -2.45 15.69
N LEU A 83 4.90 -3.48 15.57
CA LEU A 83 4.57 -4.84 16.02
C LEU A 83 4.33 -4.91 17.53
N LEU A 84 5.07 -4.13 18.33
CA LEU A 84 4.82 -4.01 19.77
C LEU A 84 3.44 -3.44 20.03
N VAL A 85 3.06 -2.37 19.34
CA VAL A 85 1.70 -1.80 19.45
C VAL A 85 0.65 -2.83 19.05
N VAL A 86 0.82 -3.52 17.92
CA VAL A 86 -0.10 -4.59 17.49
C VAL A 86 -0.21 -5.70 18.56
N GLY A 87 0.91 -6.14 19.13
CA GLY A 87 0.93 -7.16 20.18
C GLY A 87 0.19 -6.72 21.43
N VAL A 88 0.44 -5.50 21.91
CA VAL A 88 -0.27 -4.92 23.07
C VAL A 88 -1.76 -4.79 22.76
N SER A 89 -2.12 -4.24 21.59
CA SER A 89 -3.51 -4.10 21.16
C SER A 89 -4.24 -5.43 21.04
N TYR A 90 -3.57 -6.50 20.63
CA TYR A 90 -4.15 -7.84 20.54
C TYR A 90 -4.40 -8.46 21.91
N VAL A 91 -3.50 -8.24 22.88
CA VAL A 91 -3.69 -8.69 24.27
C VAL A 91 -4.83 -7.93 24.94
N LEU A 92 -4.96 -6.63 24.67
CA LEU A 92 -6.05 -5.80 25.18
C LEU A 92 -7.39 -6.07 24.48
N ALA A 93 -7.38 -6.66 23.28
CA ALA A 93 -8.59 -6.96 22.54
C ALA A 93 -9.29 -8.20 23.09
N SER A 94 -10.61 -8.11 23.26
CA SER A 94 -11.48 -9.21 23.62
C SER A 94 -12.37 -9.61 22.44
N GLY A 95 -12.64 -10.91 22.31
CA GLY A 95 -13.52 -11.46 21.27
C GLY A 95 -14.99 -11.51 21.68
N THR A 96 -15.30 -11.20 22.93
CA THR A 96 -16.65 -11.32 23.51
C THR A 96 -17.24 -9.99 23.95
N ASP A 97 -16.49 -8.89 23.79
CA ASP A 97 -16.84 -7.55 24.26
C ASP A 97 -17.61 -6.77 23.19
N VAL A 98 -18.62 -7.44 22.62
CA VAL A 98 -19.49 -6.95 21.55
C VAL A 98 -20.92 -7.42 21.83
N ASP A 99 -21.90 -6.59 21.46
CA ASP A 99 -23.31 -6.89 21.64
C ASP A 99 -23.66 -8.27 21.03
N PRO A 100 -24.42 -9.12 21.73
CA PRO A 100 -24.78 -10.46 21.26
C PRO A 100 -25.43 -10.48 19.86
N GLU A 101 -26.10 -9.39 19.45
CA GLU A 101 -26.64 -9.27 18.09
C GLU A 101 -25.54 -9.27 17.03
N PHE A 102 -24.43 -8.54 17.26
CA PHE A 102 -23.29 -8.47 16.33
C PHE A 102 -22.32 -9.65 16.50
N ALA A 103 -22.20 -10.18 17.72
CA ALA A 103 -21.40 -11.37 17.98
C ALA A 103 -21.99 -12.63 17.33
N ALA A 104 -23.31 -12.67 17.07
CA ALA A 104 -23.94 -13.77 16.34
C ALA A 104 -23.72 -13.72 14.82
N MET A 105 -23.27 -12.58 14.26
CA MET A 105 -23.06 -12.40 12.82
C MET A 105 -21.68 -12.87 12.34
N THR A 106 -20.76 -13.13 13.26
CA THR A 106 -19.39 -13.54 12.95
C THR A 106 -18.80 -14.35 14.11
N ASP A 107 -17.61 -14.88 13.92
CA ASP A 107 -16.86 -15.70 14.84
C ASP A 107 -15.99 -14.85 15.77
N GLU A 108 -15.77 -15.33 17.00
CA GLU A 108 -15.06 -14.60 18.07
C GLU A 108 -13.65 -14.11 17.65
N SER A 109 -13.00 -14.85 16.75
CA SER A 109 -11.70 -14.46 16.20
C SER A 109 -11.78 -13.17 15.38
N THR A 110 -12.81 -13.05 14.55
CA THR A 110 -13.05 -11.85 13.74
C THR A 110 -13.36 -10.66 14.65
N VAL A 111 -14.19 -10.85 15.66
CA VAL A 111 -14.49 -9.81 16.67
C VAL A 111 -13.22 -9.33 17.38
N LYS A 112 -12.38 -10.27 17.84
CA LYS A 112 -11.11 -9.94 18.51
C LYS A 112 -10.15 -9.18 17.58
N ASN A 113 -10.07 -9.57 16.30
CA ASN A 113 -9.23 -8.89 15.32
C ASN A 113 -9.70 -7.47 15.02
N ILE A 114 -11.01 -7.24 14.99
CA ILE A 114 -11.60 -5.90 14.87
C ILE A 114 -11.24 -5.05 16.10
N GLY A 115 -11.44 -5.58 17.31
CA GLY A 115 -11.06 -4.91 18.55
C GLY A 115 -9.56 -4.59 18.62
N MET A 116 -8.70 -5.52 18.17
CA MET A 116 -7.27 -5.28 18.02
C MET A 116 -7.00 -4.12 17.07
N GLY A 117 -7.59 -4.12 15.87
CA GLY A 117 -7.41 -3.05 14.89
C GLY A 117 -7.81 -1.68 15.42
N LEU A 118 -8.92 -1.63 16.16
CA LEU A 118 -9.39 -0.41 16.81
C LEU A 118 -8.42 0.07 17.91
N ASN A 119 -7.93 -0.84 18.75
CA ASN A 119 -6.92 -0.54 19.77
C ASN A 119 -5.61 -0.03 19.15
N VAL A 120 -5.14 -0.65 18.05
CA VAL A 120 -3.95 -0.20 17.32
C VAL A 120 -4.15 1.23 16.83
N PHE A 121 -5.31 1.50 16.22
CA PHE A 121 -5.65 2.82 15.70
C PHE A 121 -5.63 3.88 16.82
N PHE A 122 -6.29 3.64 17.96
CA PHE A 122 -6.33 4.60 19.04
C PHE A 122 -4.96 4.84 19.68
N ILE A 123 -4.17 3.79 19.93
CA ILE A 123 -2.83 3.93 20.50
C ILE A 123 -1.93 4.74 19.56
N LEU A 124 -1.92 4.41 18.26
CA LEU A 124 -1.12 5.16 17.29
C LEU A 124 -1.61 6.60 17.12
N THR A 125 -2.92 6.84 17.21
CA THR A 125 -3.49 8.19 17.16
C THR A 125 -3.00 9.03 18.34
N ILE A 126 -3.03 8.48 19.57
CA ILE A 126 -2.49 9.17 20.76
C ILE A 126 -1.00 9.46 20.57
N ILE A 127 -0.20 8.47 20.14
CA ILE A 127 1.23 8.65 19.87
C ILE A 127 1.47 9.75 18.83
N ALA A 128 0.69 9.77 17.76
CA ALA A 128 0.80 10.77 16.70
C ALA A 128 0.48 12.17 17.22
N VAL A 129 -0.64 12.34 17.94
CA VAL A 129 -1.03 13.63 18.54
C VAL A 129 0.06 14.13 19.49
N LEU A 130 0.55 13.29 20.40
CA LEU A 130 1.62 13.66 21.33
C LEU A 130 2.91 14.03 20.58
N SER A 131 3.26 13.27 19.54
CA SER A 131 4.45 13.53 18.72
C SER A 131 4.39 14.85 17.96
N LEU A 132 3.19 15.35 17.64
CA LEU A 132 2.99 16.63 16.98
C LEU A 132 2.91 17.79 18.00
N VAL A 133 2.19 17.59 19.10
CA VAL A 133 1.89 18.63 20.09
C VAL A 133 3.12 18.93 20.96
N ILE A 134 3.83 17.91 21.46
CA ILE A 134 4.95 18.11 22.40
C ILE A 134 6.07 18.97 21.79
N PRO A 135 6.57 18.71 20.55
CA PRO A 135 7.59 19.56 19.95
C PRO A 135 7.08 20.98 19.67
N SER A 136 5.83 21.09 19.21
CA SER A 136 5.20 22.38 18.90
C SER A 136 5.10 23.28 20.12
N VAL A 137 4.67 22.73 21.26
CA VAL A 137 4.60 23.44 22.54
C VAL A 137 6.00 23.78 23.06
N LYS A 138 6.93 22.81 23.04
CA LYS A 138 8.31 23.03 23.50
C LYS A 138 9.01 24.15 22.72
N ASN A 139 8.86 24.17 21.40
CA ASN A 139 9.46 25.20 20.53
C ASN A 139 8.83 26.59 20.75
N MET A 140 7.60 26.68 21.24
CA MET A 140 6.95 27.94 21.61
C MET A 140 7.53 28.54 22.91
N PHE A 141 7.93 27.68 23.85
CA PHE A 141 8.47 28.10 25.15
C PHE A 141 10.00 28.12 25.22
N SER A 142 10.70 27.45 24.30
CA SER A 142 12.15 27.58 24.13
C SER A 142 12.49 28.74 23.18
N LYS A 143 12.21 29.96 23.64
CA LYS A 143 13.00 31.14 23.22
C LYS A 143 14.15 31.32 24.18
#